data_AF-A0A1F2U0K4-F1
#
_entry.id   AF-A0A1F2U0K4-F1
#
_cell.length_a   1.000
_cell.length_b   1.000
_cell.length_c   1.000
_cell.angle_alpha   90.00
_cell.angle_beta   90.00
_cell.angle_gamma   90.00
#
_symmetry.space_group_name_H-M   'P 1'
#
loop_
_entity.id
_entity.type
_entity.pdbx_description
1 polymer ?
#
loop_
_entity_poly.entity_id
_entity_poly.type
_entity_poly.pdbx_seq_one_letter_code
_entity_poly.pdbx_strand_id
1 'polypeptide(L)'
;MFNRDTSNIAPRAIQSLLQSGPDLRDRRDRSRISPRGLAVARGQLEARLDRLLQRRTRSPAKRRLSNHIWRERNAAFTFLYCAELHATNWRAEQAIRPMVVTRKVWGGNRTAAADHAQSILLRILESCRQQNRPIPLLLEHLLCSPRPRILDLTPSRRLSR
;
A
#
# COMPACT_ATOMS: atom_id res chain seq x y z
N MET A 1 36.62 12.98 -26.72
CA MET A 1 36.22 13.17 -25.30
C MET A 1 34.69 13.20 -25.25
N PHE A 2 34.05 12.05 -25.08
CA PHE A 2 32.58 11.94 -25.15
C PHE A 2 31.94 12.40 -23.85
N ASN A 3 31.29 13.56 -23.91
CA ASN A 3 30.48 14.09 -22.83
C ASN A 3 29.30 13.14 -22.55
N ARG A 4 29.35 12.38 -21.45
CA ARG A 4 28.24 11.52 -21.01
C ARG A 4 27.36 12.26 -20.00
N ASP A 5 26.75 13.35 -20.44
CA ASP A 5 25.54 13.87 -19.81
C ASP A 5 24.35 12.98 -20.21
N THR A 6 24.37 11.74 -19.73
CA THR A 6 23.17 10.91 -19.70
C THR A 6 22.45 11.21 -18.40
N SER A 7 21.38 11.99 -18.50
CA SER A 7 20.37 12.19 -17.44
C SER A 7 19.65 10.86 -17.16
N ASN A 8 20.40 9.92 -16.60
CA ASN A 8 19.99 8.57 -16.29
C ASN A 8 19.15 8.62 -15.02
N ILE A 9 17.94 8.08 -15.03
CA ILE A 9 17.23 7.81 -13.78
C ILE A 9 18.10 6.86 -12.96
N ALA A 10 18.64 7.37 -11.85
CA ALA A 10 19.32 6.54 -10.87
C ALA A 10 18.23 6.02 -9.93
N PRO A 11 18.02 4.68 -9.82
CA PRO A 11 17.08 4.12 -8.85
C PRO A 11 17.32 4.64 -7.42
N ARG A 12 18.58 4.93 -7.08
CA ARG A 12 18.96 5.59 -5.82
C ARG A 12 18.36 6.99 -5.63
N ALA A 13 18.24 7.78 -6.70
CA ALA A 13 17.62 9.12 -6.62
C ALA A 13 16.12 9.01 -6.34
N ILE A 14 15.45 8.05 -6.95
CA ILE A 14 14.04 7.74 -6.65
C ILE A 14 13.91 7.27 -5.19
N GLN A 15 14.74 6.32 -4.77
CA GLN A 15 14.73 5.80 -3.39
C GLN A 15 14.92 6.92 -2.37
N SER A 16 15.95 7.75 -2.54
CA SER A 16 16.23 8.88 -1.64
C SER A 16 15.07 9.88 -1.60
N LEU A 17 14.42 10.14 -2.73
CA LEU A 17 13.24 11.00 -2.76
C LEU A 17 12.04 10.38 -2.02
N LEU A 18 11.77 9.09 -2.23
CA LEU A 18 10.69 8.39 -1.53
C LEU A 18 10.93 8.35 -0.01
N GLN A 19 12.18 8.19 0.42
CA GLN A 19 12.60 8.25 1.83
C GLN A 19 12.40 9.63 2.45
N SER A 20 12.41 10.71 1.64
CA SER A 20 12.12 12.07 2.13
C SER A 20 10.66 12.24 2.59
N GLY A 21 9.74 11.37 2.14
CA GLY A 21 8.33 11.41 2.51
C GLY A 21 8.10 11.12 4.01
N PRO A 22 8.57 9.98 4.54
CA PRO A 22 8.56 9.70 5.98
C PRO A 22 9.18 10.80 6.85
N ASP A 23 10.29 11.42 6.42
CA ASP A 23 10.90 12.53 7.16
C ASP A 23 9.95 13.74 7.25
N LEU A 24 9.23 14.04 6.16
CA LEU A 24 8.23 15.11 6.15
C LEU A 24 7.02 14.78 7.03
N ARG A 25 6.59 13.51 7.05
CA ARG A 25 5.57 13.03 7.99
C ARG A 25 6.04 13.23 9.43
N ASP A 26 7.26 12.85 9.78
CA ASP A 26 7.78 12.99 11.14
C ASP A 26 7.84 14.45 11.59
N ARG A 27 8.14 15.37 10.67
CA ARG A 27 8.06 16.81 10.94
C ARG A 27 6.63 17.28 11.19
N ARG A 28 5.65 16.77 10.44
CA ARG A 28 4.22 17.04 10.67
C ARG A 28 3.78 16.52 12.04
N ASP A 29 4.06 15.25 12.33
CA ASP A 29 3.59 14.58 13.55
C ASP A 29 4.23 15.17 14.82
N ARG A 30 5.42 15.79 14.69
CA ARG A 30 6.09 16.55 15.76
C ARG A 30 5.73 18.05 15.78
N SER A 31 4.76 18.49 14.99
CA SER A 31 4.35 19.90 14.87
C SER A 31 5.50 20.86 14.49
N ARG A 32 6.52 20.38 13.77
CA ARG A 32 7.70 21.16 13.33
C ARG A 32 7.52 21.83 11.97
N ILE A 33 6.31 21.77 11.41
CA ILE A 33 5.96 22.39 10.13
C ILE A 33 4.51 22.85 10.19
N SER A 34 4.23 24.05 9.66
CA SER A 34 2.87 24.56 9.56
C SER A 34 2.06 23.80 8.50
N PRO A 35 0.71 23.79 8.57
CA PRO A 35 -0.12 23.16 7.54
C PRO A 35 0.15 23.69 6.12
N ARG A 36 0.38 25.00 6.00
CA ARG A 36 0.77 25.65 4.73
C ARG A 36 2.15 25.16 4.27
N GLY A 37 3.12 25.11 5.17
CA GLY A 37 4.46 24.59 4.87
C GLY A 37 4.45 23.12 4.45
N LEU A 38 3.60 22.31 5.07
CA LEU A 38 3.40 20.90 4.70
C LEU A 38 2.85 20.77 3.28
N ALA A 39 1.83 21.56 2.93
CA ALA A 39 1.25 21.54 1.58
C ALA A 39 2.29 21.91 0.51
N VAL A 40 3.12 22.93 0.78
CA VAL A 40 4.21 23.34 -0.12
C VAL A 40 5.27 22.24 -0.23
N ALA A 41 5.77 21.72 0.90
CA ALA A 41 6.80 20.69 0.90
C ALA A 41 6.34 19.40 0.20
N ARG A 42 5.07 19.02 0.39
CA ARG A 42 4.45 17.90 -0.32
C ARG A 42 4.39 18.14 -1.84
N GLY A 43 3.92 19.31 -2.27
CA GLY A 43 3.89 19.67 -3.69
C GLY A 43 5.29 19.66 -4.32
N GLN A 44 6.32 20.08 -3.57
CA GLN A 44 7.71 19.99 -4.01
C GLN A 44 8.20 18.55 -4.14
N LEU A 45 7.84 17.65 -3.21
CA LEU A 45 8.18 16.23 -3.31
C LEU A 45 7.55 15.59 -4.55
N GLU A 46 6.25 15.84 -4.76
CA GLU A 46 5.51 15.36 -5.92
C GLU A 46 6.10 15.87 -7.23
N ALA A 47 6.34 17.18 -7.35
CA ALA A 47 6.94 17.77 -8.54
C ALA A 47 8.36 17.23 -8.82
N ARG A 48 9.15 16.97 -7.76
CA ARG A 48 10.47 16.34 -7.90
C ARG A 48 10.36 14.90 -8.39
N LEU A 49 9.36 14.15 -7.91
CA LEU A 49 9.13 12.78 -8.36
C LEU A 49 8.73 12.78 -9.83
N ASP A 50 7.79 13.64 -10.22
CA ASP A 50 7.32 13.76 -11.61
C ASP A 50 8.49 14.10 -12.55
N ARG A 51 9.35 15.06 -12.18
CA ARG A 51 10.57 15.41 -12.95
C ARG A 51 11.56 14.25 -13.05
N LEU A 52 11.72 13.43 -12.01
CA LEU A 52 12.59 12.26 -12.05
C LEU A 52 12.04 11.19 -12.99
N LEU A 53 10.73 10.94 -12.96
CA LEU A 53 10.08 9.91 -13.77
C LEU A 53 9.97 10.28 -15.26
N GLN A 54 9.92 11.57 -15.59
CA GLN A 54 9.90 12.06 -16.98
C GLN A 54 11.24 11.90 -17.73
N ARG A 55 12.35 11.61 -17.02
CA ARG A 55 13.66 11.47 -17.65
C ARG A 55 13.71 10.22 -18.54
N ARG A 56 14.12 10.39 -19.80
CA ARG A 56 14.26 9.27 -20.73
C ARG A 56 15.40 8.35 -20.29
N THR A 57 15.13 7.04 -20.27
CA THR A 57 16.15 6.02 -19.98
C THR A 57 16.22 5.00 -21.12
N ARG A 58 17.45 4.62 -21.49
CA ARG A 58 17.72 3.59 -22.51
C ARG A 58 17.61 2.17 -21.94
N SER A 59 17.64 2.01 -20.61
CA SER A 59 17.58 0.70 -19.96
C SER A 59 16.14 0.20 -19.79
N PRO A 60 15.78 -1.00 -20.29
CA PRO A 60 14.44 -1.56 -20.11
C PRO A 60 14.04 -1.73 -18.64
N ALA A 61 14.99 -2.11 -17.77
CA ALA A 61 14.72 -2.29 -16.34
C ALA A 61 14.34 -0.97 -15.65
N LYS A 62 15.08 0.11 -15.94
CA LYS A 62 14.80 1.45 -15.39
C LYS A 62 13.48 2.02 -15.92
N ARG A 63 13.16 1.75 -17.19
CA ARG A 63 11.87 2.13 -17.78
C ARG A 63 10.71 1.41 -17.11
N ARG A 64 10.83 0.10 -16.86
CA ARG A 64 9.81 -0.66 -16.10
C ARG A 64 9.58 -0.08 -14.71
N LEU A 65 10.66 0.21 -13.97
CA LEU A 65 10.57 0.84 -12.65
C LEU A 65 9.87 2.20 -12.72
N SER A 66 10.29 3.06 -13.66
CA SER A 66 9.72 4.41 -13.79
C SER A 66 8.24 4.36 -14.15
N ASN A 67 7.86 3.47 -15.08
CA ASN A 67 6.46 3.26 -15.45
C ASN A 67 5.62 2.73 -14.29
N HIS A 68 6.18 1.83 -13.47
CA HIS A 68 5.49 1.31 -12.30
C HIS A 68 5.23 2.43 -11.28
N ILE A 69 6.26 3.22 -10.94
CA ILE A 69 6.10 4.33 -9.99
C ILE A 69 5.20 5.42 -10.55
N TRP A 70 5.22 5.66 -11.87
CA TRP A 70 4.29 6.60 -12.50
C TRP A 70 2.82 6.18 -12.33
N ARG A 71 2.52 4.88 -12.43
CA ARG A 71 1.16 4.35 -12.17
C ARG A 71 0.76 4.53 -10.70
N GLU A 72 1.69 4.31 -9.78
CA GLU A 72 1.47 4.43 -8.34
C GLU A 72 1.71 5.86 -7.80
N ARG A 73 1.92 6.85 -8.68
CA ARG A 73 2.32 8.22 -8.31
C ARG A 73 1.37 8.88 -7.32
N ASN A 74 0.07 8.66 -7.47
CA ASN A 74 -0.95 9.22 -6.58
C ASN A 74 -0.99 8.52 -5.21
N ALA A 75 -0.56 7.26 -5.14
CA ALA A 75 -0.49 6.49 -3.90
C ALA A 75 0.81 6.74 -3.11
N ALA A 76 1.88 7.16 -3.79
CA ALA A 76 3.23 7.26 -3.22
C ALA A 76 3.32 8.14 -1.97
N PHE A 77 2.52 9.21 -1.89
CA PHE A 77 2.56 10.19 -0.79
C PHE A 77 1.20 10.39 -0.09
N THR A 78 0.24 9.48 -0.25
CA THR A 78 -1.11 9.62 0.33
C THR A 78 -1.11 9.80 1.85
N PHE A 79 -0.12 9.22 2.55
CA PHE A 79 0.04 9.37 4.00
C PHE A 79 0.37 10.80 4.45
N LEU A 80 0.80 11.67 3.54
CA LEU A 80 0.97 13.12 3.80
C LEU A 80 -0.36 13.88 3.72
N TYR A 81 -1.39 13.30 3.11
CA TYR A 81 -2.74 13.85 3.03
C TYR A 81 -3.63 13.33 4.17
N CYS A 82 -3.53 12.05 4.50
CA CYS A 82 -4.32 11.41 5.54
C CYS A 82 -3.42 10.98 6.71
N ALA A 83 -3.63 11.57 7.90
CA ALA A 83 -2.84 11.27 9.09
C ALA A 83 -3.05 9.83 9.61
N GLU A 84 -4.20 9.23 9.32
CA GLU A 84 -4.53 7.86 9.73
C GLU A 84 -3.75 6.81 8.93
N LEU A 85 -3.24 7.19 7.76
CA LEU A 85 -2.48 6.30 6.90
C LEU A 85 -1.01 6.26 7.32
N HIS A 86 -0.52 5.05 7.60
CA HIS A 86 0.89 4.84 7.91
C HIS A 86 1.73 4.97 6.63
N ALA A 87 2.90 5.60 6.73
CA ALA A 87 3.88 5.67 5.63
C ALA A 87 4.58 4.32 5.35
N THR A 88 4.28 3.28 6.13
CA THR A 88 4.92 1.97 6.04
C THR A 88 3.94 0.94 5.50
N ASN A 89 4.41 0.07 4.61
CA ASN A 89 3.65 -1.08 4.10
C ASN A 89 3.47 -2.22 5.12
N TRP A 90 3.98 -2.06 6.35
CA TRP A 90 3.97 -3.11 7.38
C TRP A 90 2.60 -3.78 7.56
N ARG A 91 1.52 -3.01 7.65
CA ARG A 91 0.17 -3.57 7.84
C ARG A 91 -0.26 -4.45 6.68
N ALA A 92 0.00 -4.03 5.44
CA ALA A 92 -0.35 -4.81 4.25
C ALA A 92 0.54 -6.06 4.13
N GLU A 93 1.83 -5.94 4.46
CA GLU A 93 2.75 -7.09 4.50
C GLU A 93 2.36 -8.10 5.57
N GLN A 94 1.96 -7.64 6.76
CA GLN A 94 1.46 -8.54 7.80
C GLN A 94 0.17 -9.25 7.36
N ALA A 95 -0.73 -8.55 6.68
CA ALA A 95 -1.97 -9.14 6.18
C ALA A 95 -1.73 -10.20 5.08
N ILE A 96 -0.71 -10.05 4.23
CA ILE A 96 -0.44 -10.99 3.13
C ILE A 96 0.43 -12.19 3.56
N ARG A 97 1.20 -12.08 4.66
CA ARG A 97 2.10 -13.16 5.13
C ARG A 97 1.41 -14.51 5.30
N PRO A 98 0.22 -14.62 5.92
CA PRO A 98 -0.49 -15.88 6.01
C PRO A 98 -0.71 -16.52 4.63
N MET A 99 -1.05 -15.72 3.61
CA MET A 99 -1.25 -16.21 2.25
C MET A 99 -0.01 -16.78 1.60
N VAL A 100 1.14 -16.12 1.80
CA VAL A 100 2.41 -16.59 1.26
C VAL A 100 2.79 -17.95 1.88
N VAL A 101 2.56 -18.10 3.19
CA VAL A 101 2.78 -19.37 3.89
C VAL A 101 1.82 -20.44 3.39
N THR A 102 0.51 -20.15 3.34
CA THR A 102 -0.49 -21.11 2.88
C THR A 102 -0.20 -21.54 1.45
N ARG A 103 0.15 -20.64 0.52
CA ARG A 103 0.56 -20.99 -0.84
C ARG A 103 1.78 -21.91 -0.89
N LYS A 104 2.75 -21.70 0.02
CA LYS A 104 4.01 -22.44 0.04
C LYS A 104 3.86 -23.83 0.65
N VAL A 105 3.15 -23.92 1.77
CA VAL A 105 3.06 -25.14 2.59
C VAL A 105 1.84 -25.98 2.21
N TRP A 106 0.72 -25.33 1.89
CA TRP A 106 -0.56 -26.00 1.61
C TRP A 106 -0.92 -25.83 0.12
N GLY A 107 -1.30 -26.93 -0.53
CA GLY A 107 -1.62 -26.95 -1.97
C GLY A 107 -2.91 -26.21 -2.37
N GLY A 108 -3.52 -25.44 -1.46
CA GLY A 108 -4.87 -24.84 -1.59
C GLY A 108 -5.02 -23.77 -2.67
N ASN A 109 -3.94 -23.29 -3.28
CA ASN A 109 -3.96 -22.26 -4.34
C ASN A 109 -3.36 -22.73 -5.68
N ARG A 110 -3.37 -24.04 -5.96
CA ARG A 110 -2.78 -24.59 -7.19
C ARG A 110 -3.64 -24.42 -8.44
N THR A 111 -4.93 -24.10 -8.27
CA THR A 111 -5.86 -23.79 -9.37
C THR A 111 -6.44 -22.40 -9.18
N ALA A 112 -6.86 -21.75 -10.27
CA ALA A 112 -7.48 -20.43 -10.21
C ALA A 112 -8.76 -20.40 -9.35
N ALA A 113 -9.55 -21.48 -9.38
CA ALA A 113 -10.76 -21.62 -8.57
C ALA A 113 -10.44 -21.66 -7.06
N ALA A 114 -9.40 -22.41 -6.69
CA ALA A 114 -9.01 -22.55 -5.29
C ALA A 114 -8.33 -21.26 -4.76
N ASP A 115 -7.50 -20.61 -5.58
CA ASP A 115 -6.93 -19.29 -5.27
C ASP A 115 -8.02 -18.23 -5.05
N HIS A 116 -9.03 -18.20 -5.92
CA HIS A 116 -10.18 -17.32 -5.76
C HIS A 116 -10.95 -17.59 -4.46
N ALA A 117 -11.27 -18.85 -4.18
CA ALA A 117 -11.96 -19.24 -2.94
C ALA A 117 -11.16 -18.83 -1.69
N GLN A 118 -9.86 -19.10 -1.69
CA GLN A 118 -8.97 -18.75 -0.58
C GLN A 118 -8.85 -17.23 -0.41
N SER A 119 -8.83 -16.46 -1.50
CA SER A 119 -8.81 -14.99 -1.46
C SER A 119 -10.07 -14.42 -0.78
N ILE A 120 -11.24 -14.99 -1.03
CA ILE A 120 -12.51 -14.58 -0.41
C ILE A 120 -12.48 -14.90 1.08
N LEU A 121 -12.16 -16.15 1.43
CA LEU A 121 -12.14 -16.60 2.82
C LEU A 121 -11.21 -15.74 3.67
N LEU A 122 -10.01 -15.46 3.19
CA LEU A 122 -9.05 -14.66 3.97
C LEU A 122 -9.43 -13.20 4.06
N ARG A 123 -10.10 -12.62 3.05
CA ARG A 123 -10.66 -11.27 3.19
C ARG A 123 -11.70 -11.20 4.31
N ILE A 124 -12.55 -12.23 4.45
CA ILE A 124 -13.54 -12.31 5.53
C ILE A 124 -12.84 -12.44 6.89
N LEU A 125 -11.92 -13.40 7.02
CA LEU A 125 -11.20 -13.66 8.27
C LEU A 125 -10.38 -12.46 8.72
N GLU A 126 -9.67 -11.82 7.78
CA GLU A 126 -8.85 -10.64 8.06
C GLU A 126 -9.72 -9.44 8.45
N SER A 127 -10.87 -9.24 7.79
CA SER A 127 -11.83 -8.20 8.18
C SER A 127 -12.38 -8.45 9.58
N CYS A 128 -12.73 -9.69 9.92
CA CYS A 128 -13.18 -10.06 11.27
C CYS A 128 -12.10 -9.80 12.31
N ARG A 129 -10.84 -10.17 12.00
CA ARG A 129 -9.68 -9.93 12.88
C ARG A 129 -9.44 -8.45 13.12
N GLN A 130 -9.48 -7.62 12.07
CA GLN A 130 -9.31 -6.17 12.16
C GLN A 130 -10.43 -5.49 12.95
N GLN A 131 -11.65 -6.03 12.88
CA GLN A 131 -12.82 -5.53 13.61
C GLN A 131 -13.00 -6.16 15.00
N ASN A 132 -12.08 -7.04 15.42
CA ASN A 132 -12.16 -7.79 16.68
C ASN A 132 -13.47 -8.60 16.83
N ARG A 133 -13.95 -9.20 15.73
CA ARG A 133 -15.16 -10.06 15.72
C ARG A 133 -14.79 -11.53 15.98
N PRO A 134 -15.61 -12.28 16.73
CA PRO A 134 -15.36 -13.69 17.02
C PRO A 134 -15.56 -14.56 15.76
N ILE A 135 -14.46 -14.99 15.16
CA ILE A 135 -14.45 -15.81 13.94
C ILE A 135 -15.20 -17.14 14.11
N PRO A 136 -15.02 -17.93 15.18
CA PRO A 136 -15.67 -19.24 15.30
C PRO A 136 -17.20 -19.14 15.27
N LEU A 137 -17.77 -18.19 16.03
CA LEU A 137 -19.22 -17.96 16.09
C LEU A 137 -19.79 -17.51 14.73
N LEU A 138 -19.00 -16.75 13.97
CA LEU A 138 -19.36 -16.31 12.63
C LEU A 138 -19.36 -17.49 11.64
N LEU A 139 -18.34 -18.35 11.70
CA LEU A 139 -18.27 -19.54 10.86
C LEU A 139 -19.40 -20.53 11.18
N GLU A 140 -19.66 -20.78 12.46
CA GLU A 140 -20.79 -21.61 12.90
C GLU A 140 -22.11 -21.08 12.33
N HIS A 141 -22.39 -19.78 12.50
CA HIS A 141 -23.59 -19.16 11.96
C HIS A 141 -23.70 -19.23 10.44
N LEU A 142 -22.58 -19.13 9.71
CA LEU A 142 -22.59 -19.18 8.25
C LEU A 142 -22.75 -20.60 7.72
N LEU A 143 -22.05 -21.56 8.32
CA LEU A 143 -22.06 -22.97 7.89
C LEU A 143 -23.37 -23.68 8.27
N CYS A 144 -23.98 -23.31 9.39
CA CYS A 144 -25.24 -23.91 9.85
C CYS A 144 -26.49 -23.16 9.34
N SER A 145 -26.34 -22.07 8.58
CA SER A 145 -27.49 -21.35 8.03
C SER A 145 -28.07 -22.08 6.82
N PRO A 146 -29.39 -22.39 6.80
CA PRO A 146 -30.03 -23.07 5.67
C PRO A 146 -30.17 -22.16 4.43
N ARG A 147 -29.88 -20.86 4.56
CA ARG A 147 -29.92 -19.88 3.48
C ARG A 147 -28.63 -19.06 3.44
N PRO A 148 -28.18 -18.60 2.25
CA PRO A 148 -27.07 -17.66 2.13
C PRO A 148 -27.33 -16.41 2.95
N ARG A 149 -26.36 -15.98 3.75
CA ARG A 149 -26.45 -14.76 4.57
C ARG A 149 -25.50 -13.70 4.05
N ILE A 150 -26.00 -12.46 3.99
CA ILE A 150 -25.18 -11.29 3.70
C ILE A 150 -24.50 -10.89 5.00
N LEU A 151 -23.17 -10.90 5.01
CA LEU A 151 -22.39 -10.49 6.16
C LEU A 151 -22.01 -9.03 6.04
N ASP A 152 -22.48 -8.21 6.99
CA ASP A 152 -22.04 -6.82 7.08
C ASP A 152 -20.64 -6.74 7.71
N LEU A 153 -19.65 -6.69 6.82
CA LEU A 153 -18.24 -6.45 7.15
C LEU A 153 -17.83 -4.99 6.95
N THR A 154 -18.77 -4.07 6.77
CA THR A 154 -18.42 -2.65 6.64
C THR A 154 -17.77 -2.16 7.94
N PRO A 155 -16.65 -1.43 7.86
CA PRO A 155 -16.04 -0.88 9.06
C PRO A 155 -17.01 0.11 9.70
N SER A 156 -17.33 -0.11 10.97
CA SER A 156 -18.12 0.84 11.76
C SER A 156 -17.36 2.16 11.77
N ARG A 157 -17.91 3.20 11.12
CA ARG A 157 -17.30 4.52 11.09
C ARG A 157 -17.21 5.02 12.53
N ARG A 158 -16.03 4.91 13.15
CA ARG A 158 -15.76 5.61 14.40
C ARG A 158 -15.78 7.09 14.06
N LEU A 159 -16.86 7.78 14.41
CA LEU A 159 -16.84 9.22 14.58
C LEU A 159 -15.89 9.45 15.76
N SER A 160 -14.66 9.86 15.47
CA SER A 160 -13.70 10.27 16.50
C SER A 160 -14.28 11.49 17.23
N ARG A 161 -14.31 11.38 18.57
CA ARG A 161 -14.36 12.53 19.47
C ARG A 161 -12.99 13.19 19.51
#